data_AF-A0A962CSD5-F1
#
_entry.id   AF-A0A962CSD5-F1
#
_cell.length_a   1.000
_cell.length_b   1.000
_cell.length_c   1.000
_cell.angle_alpha   90.00
_cell.angle_beta   90.00
_cell.angle_gamma   90.00
#
_symmetry.space_group_name_H-M   'P 1'
#
loop_
_entity.id
_entity.type
_entity.pdbx_description
1 polymer ?
#
loop_
_entity_poly.entity_id
_entity_poly.type
_entity_poly.pdbx_seq_one_letter_code
_entity_poly.pdbx_strand_id
1 'polypeptide(L)'
;MSGISKSVFHAVLLTVIIMLIGGAFYIYADSENFWEVTDPLDPQFNPDDFAFNNYDNHDELAEVLKILIHPGMSRKEAENFLDGSPDKRGGNDRTNDEHILTGYTIRQKIDIEMLRAKSSKVVSYGFGGRRKLMNPLFGGWHVTAFYDEQDRIIQLVVRNEPLFDEGRL
;
A
#
# COMPACT_ATOMS: atom_id res chain seq x y z
N MET A 1 31.36 -52.94 -15.09
CA MET A 1 30.12 -52.22 -15.45
C MET A 1 29.29 -52.08 -14.19
N SER A 2 29.31 -50.89 -13.57
CA SER A 2 28.54 -50.60 -12.37
C SER A 2 27.07 -50.40 -12.76
N GLY A 3 26.25 -51.43 -12.54
CA GLY A 3 24.81 -51.34 -12.72
C GLY A 3 24.23 -50.53 -11.58
N ILE A 4 23.63 -49.38 -11.89
CA ILE A 4 22.85 -48.60 -10.92
C ILE A 4 21.83 -49.55 -10.32
N SER A 5 21.88 -49.74 -8.99
CA SER A 5 20.95 -50.64 -8.31
C SER A 5 19.53 -50.12 -8.50
N LYS A 6 18.55 -51.03 -8.57
CA LYS A 6 17.14 -50.65 -8.74
C LYS A 6 16.72 -49.62 -7.68
N SER A 7 17.20 -49.72 -6.44
CA SER A 7 16.90 -48.75 -5.38
C SER A 7 17.42 -47.34 -5.69
N VAL A 8 18.62 -47.21 -6.26
CA VAL A 8 19.17 -45.90 -6.66
C VAL A 8 18.37 -45.32 -7.83
N PHE A 9 17.96 -46.15 -8.78
CA PHE A 9 17.10 -45.71 -9.88
C PHE A 9 15.74 -45.18 -9.40
N HIS A 10 15.09 -45.88 -8.45
CA HIS A 10 13.82 -45.43 -7.87
C HIS A 10 13.99 -44.15 -7.05
N ALA A 11 15.08 -44.00 -6.31
CA ALA A 11 15.36 -42.79 -5.53
C ALA A 11 15.54 -41.57 -6.45
N VAL A 12 16.32 -41.69 -7.52
CA VAL A 12 16.52 -40.62 -8.50
C VAL A 12 15.20 -40.25 -9.18
N LEU A 13 14.40 -41.25 -9.59
CA LEU A 13 13.10 -41.01 -10.21
C LEU A 13 12.15 -40.26 -9.25
N LEU A 14 12.12 -40.65 -7.96
CA LEU A 14 11.31 -39.99 -6.95
C LEU A 14 11.74 -38.54 -6.72
N THR A 15 13.04 -38.27 -6.67
CA THR A 15 13.58 -36.90 -6.51
C THR A 15 13.16 -36.01 -7.68
N VAL A 16 13.24 -36.51 -8.92
CA VAL A 16 12.81 -35.75 -10.11
C VAL A 16 11.31 -35.46 -10.05
N ILE A 17 10.48 -36.43 -9.65
CA ILE A 17 9.04 -36.21 -9.50
C ILE A 17 8.73 -35.17 -8.42
N ILE A 18 9.40 -35.23 -7.27
CA ILE A 18 9.23 -34.25 -6.18
C ILE A 18 9.66 -32.86 -6.64
N MET A 19 10.77 -32.74 -7.39
CA MET A 19 11.20 -31.46 -7.96
C MET A 19 10.21 -30.92 -8.98
N LEU A 20 9.61 -31.78 -9.83
CA LEU A 20 8.60 -31.36 -10.79
C LEU A 20 7.31 -30.93 -10.11
N ILE A 21 6.85 -31.66 -9.08
CA ILE A 21 5.67 -31.27 -8.30
C ILE A 21 5.95 -29.98 -7.52
N GLY A 22 7.14 -29.86 -6.91
CA GLY A 22 7.54 -28.64 -6.20
C GLY A 22 7.68 -27.44 -7.13
N GLY A 23 8.22 -27.62 -8.33
CA GLY A 23 8.31 -26.60 -9.37
C GLY A 23 6.94 -26.22 -9.93
N ALA A 24 6.06 -27.20 -10.19
CA ALA A 24 4.70 -26.95 -10.62
C ALA A 24 3.87 -26.28 -9.52
N PHE A 25 4.08 -26.64 -8.25
CA PHE A 25 3.43 -25.99 -7.10
C PHE A 25 4.00 -24.58 -6.86
N TYR A 26 5.29 -24.36 -7.10
CA TYR A 26 5.90 -23.03 -7.07
C TYR A 26 5.34 -22.15 -8.19
N ILE A 27 5.28 -22.64 -9.43
CA ILE A 27 4.66 -21.93 -10.56
C ILE A 27 3.17 -21.73 -10.31
N TYR A 28 2.48 -22.72 -9.75
CA TYR A 28 1.06 -22.64 -9.42
C TYR A 28 0.81 -21.65 -8.29
N ALA A 29 1.62 -21.64 -7.23
CA ALA A 29 1.53 -20.69 -6.12
C ALA A 29 1.98 -19.28 -6.52
N ASP A 30 2.92 -19.16 -7.46
CA ASP A 30 3.33 -17.89 -8.08
C ASP A 30 2.23 -17.38 -9.03
N SER A 31 1.50 -18.29 -9.71
CA SER A 31 0.30 -17.98 -10.51
C SER A 31 -0.97 -17.80 -9.68
N GLU A 32 -0.99 -18.37 -8.47
CA GLU A 32 -1.94 -18.13 -7.37
C GLU A 32 -1.38 -17.06 -6.41
N ASN A 33 -0.47 -16.20 -6.87
CA ASN A 33 -0.80 -14.78 -6.76
C ASN A 33 -1.97 -14.62 -7.74
N PHE A 34 -3.24 -14.95 -7.43
CA PHE A 34 -4.12 -14.07 -6.65
C PHE A 34 -3.80 -12.59 -6.93
N TRP A 35 -3.59 -12.25 -8.22
CA TRP A 35 -3.27 -10.92 -8.72
C TRP A 35 -4.29 -9.92 -8.16
N GLU A 36 -3.95 -9.29 -7.04
CA GLU A 36 -4.48 -7.97 -6.76
C GLU A 36 -3.93 -7.13 -7.91
N VAL A 37 -4.79 -6.91 -8.89
CA VAL A 37 -4.51 -5.99 -9.99
C VAL A 37 -4.35 -4.63 -9.33
N THR A 38 -3.09 -4.24 -9.12
CA THR A 38 -2.71 -2.97 -8.50
C THR A 38 -2.55 -1.87 -9.54
N ASP A 39 -2.44 -2.22 -10.83
CA ASP A 39 -2.39 -1.25 -11.91
C ASP A 39 -3.80 -0.67 -12.14
N PRO A 40 -4.01 0.63 -11.88
CA PRO A 40 -5.31 1.27 -12.03
C PRO A 40 -5.70 1.46 -13.51
N LEU A 41 -4.80 1.18 -14.46
CA LEU A 41 -5.06 1.21 -15.89
C LEU A 41 -5.45 -0.17 -16.47
N ASP A 42 -5.31 -1.24 -15.68
CA ASP A 42 -5.75 -2.57 -16.10
C ASP A 42 -7.29 -2.60 -16.16
N PRO A 43 -7.91 -3.08 -17.26
CA PRO A 43 -9.36 -3.24 -17.36
C PRO A 43 -10.00 -4.11 -16.26
N GLN A 44 -9.22 -4.94 -15.57
CA GLN A 44 -9.65 -5.78 -14.46
C GLN A 44 -9.53 -5.09 -13.10
N PHE A 45 -8.99 -3.87 -13.06
CA PHE A 45 -8.91 -3.08 -11.84
C PHE A 45 -10.31 -2.76 -11.32
N ASN A 46 -10.59 -3.18 -10.10
CA ASN A 46 -11.83 -2.89 -9.40
C ASN A 46 -11.54 -1.94 -8.22
N PRO A 47 -12.04 -0.69 -8.24
CA PRO A 47 -11.89 0.26 -7.13
C PRO A 47 -12.37 -0.27 -5.78
N ASP A 48 -13.37 -1.17 -5.77
CA ASP A 48 -13.92 -1.74 -4.54
C ASP A 48 -12.96 -2.73 -3.87
N ASP A 49 -12.02 -3.30 -4.63
CA ASP A 49 -10.99 -4.23 -4.13
C ASP A 49 -9.69 -3.50 -3.71
N PHE A 50 -9.68 -2.17 -3.76
CA PHE A 50 -8.52 -1.36 -3.38
C PHE A 50 -8.18 -1.53 -1.89
N ALA A 51 -6.92 -1.88 -1.64
CA ALA A 51 -6.32 -1.89 -0.31
C ALA A 51 -4.95 -1.19 -0.35
N PHE A 52 -4.70 -0.31 0.63
CA PHE A 52 -3.42 0.39 0.81
C PHE A 52 -2.26 -0.60 1.00
N ASN A 53 -2.54 -1.76 1.58
CA ASN A 53 -1.55 -2.80 1.82
C ASN A 53 -1.11 -3.57 0.58
N ASN A 54 -1.72 -3.31 -0.57
CA ASN A 54 -1.40 -4.00 -1.83
C ASN A 54 -0.22 -3.33 -2.56
N TYR A 55 0.25 -2.18 -2.06
CA TYR A 55 1.27 -1.37 -2.69
C TYR A 55 2.55 -1.38 -1.86
N ASP A 56 3.68 -1.61 -2.53
CA ASP A 56 4.99 -1.72 -1.88
C ASP A 56 5.72 -0.37 -1.79
N ASN A 57 5.36 0.59 -2.65
CA ASN A 57 6.00 1.90 -2.71
C ASN A 57 5.01 3.05 -2.92
N HIS A 58 5.49 4.26 -2.61
CA HIS A 58 4.68 5.47 -2.61
C HIS A 58 4.31 5.95 -4.01
N ASP A 59 5.10 5.61 -5.03
CA ASP A 59 4.86 6.03 -6.40
C ASP A 59 3.66 5.28 -7.00
N GLU A 60 3.62 3.95 -6.85
CA GLU A 60 2.50 3.12 -7.29
C GLU A 60 1.19 3.51 -6.61
N LEU A 61 1.22 3.63 -5.28
CA LEU A 61 0.05 4.05 -4.51
C LEU A 61 -0.43 5.45 -4.89
N ALA A 62 0.50 6.38 -5.20
CA ALA A 62 0.15 7.72 -5.65
C ALA A 62 -0.53 7.72 -7.02
N GLU A 63 -0.06 6.90 -7.98
CA GLU A 63 -0.71 6.79 -9.30
C GLU A 63 -2.14 6.25 -9.19
N VAL A 64 -2.35 5.24 -8.34
CA VAL A 64 -3.69 4.69 -8.11
C VAL A 64 -4.61 5.71 -7.46
N LEU A 65 -4.14 6.38 -6.41
CA LEU A 65 -4.94 7.38 -5.70
C LEU A 65 -5.28 8.58 -6.56
N LYS A 66 -4.45 8.94 -7.56
CA LYS A 66 -4.80 9.98 -8.54
C LYS A 66 -6.03 9.61 -9.37
N ILE A 67 -6.21 8.32 -9.66
CA ILE A 67 -7.35 7.80 -10.42
C ILE A 67 -8.58 7.67 -9.53
N LEU A 68 -8.40 7.13 -8.32
CA LEU A 68 -9.50 6.90 -7.37
C LEU A 68 -10.01 8.18 -6.71
N ILE A 69 -9.13 9.16 -6.46
CA ILE A 69 -9.44 10.42 -5.78
C ILE A 69 -8.75 11.57 -6.53
N HIS A 70 -9.39 11.98 -7.63
CA HIS A 70 -8.83 13.02 -8.49
C HIS A 70 -9.04 14.44 -7.91
N PRO A 71 -8.19 15.42 -8.30
CA PRO A 71 -8.44 16.83 -8.01
C PRO A 71 -9.83 17.27 -8.46
N GLY A 72 -10.50 18.09 -7.64
CA GLY A 72 -11.87 18.54 -7.84
C GLY A 72 -12.95 17.61 -7.28
N MET A 73 -12.60 16.37 -6.87
CA MET A 73 -13.54 15.47 -6.18
C MET A 73 -14.04 16.12 -4.89
N SER A 74 -15.32 15.92 -4.56
CA SER A 74 -15.88 16.48 -3.34
C SER A 74 -15.29 15.80 -2.10
N ARG A 75 -15.17 16.55 -1.01
CA ARG A 75 -14.66 16.04 0.24
C ARG A 75 -15.45 14.84 0.76
N LYS A 76 -16.78 14.84 0.60
CA LYS A 76 -17.62 13.72 1.02
C LYS A 76 -17.29 12.44 0.26
N GLU A 77 -17.07 12.52 -1.05
CA GLU A 77 -16.70 11.37 -1.87
C GLU A 77 -15.31 10.84 -1.50
N ALA A 78 -14.32 11.75 -1.40
CA ALA A 78 -12.97 11.40 -0.99
C ALA A 78 -12.93 10.79 0.43
N GLU A 79 -13.67 11.38 1.37
CA GLU A 79 -13.79 10.87 2.74
C GLU A 79 -14.48 9.51 2.79
N ASN A 80 -15.54 9.30 2.02
CA ASN A 80 -16.22 8.00 1.96
C ASN A 80 -15.29 6.91 1.45
N PHE A 81 -14.50 7.20 0.41
CA PHE A 81 -13.51 6.27 -0.12
C PHE A 81 -12.41 5.96 0.92
N LEU A 82 -11.78 7.00 1.48
CA LEU A 82 -10.70 6.85 2.45
C LEU A 82 -11.16 6.20 3.77
N ASP A 83 -12.38 6.51 4.22
CA ASP A 83 -12.95 5.91 5.43
C ASP A 83 -13.42 4.48 5.24
N GLY A 84 -13.91 4.17 4.05
CA GLY A 84 -14.40 2.84 3.68
C GLY A 84 -13.28 1.83 3.44
N SER A 85 -12.02 2.28 3.37
CA SER A 85 -10.90 1.40 3.07
C SER A 85 -10.71 0.33 4.17
N PRO A 86 -10.55 -0.95 3.78
CA PRO A 86 -10.43 -2.07 4.72
C PRO A 86 -9.16 -2.01 5.59
N ASP A 87 -8.16 -1.22 5.18
CA ASP A 87 -6.86 -1.10 5.86
C ASP A 87 -6.78 0.06 6.84
N LYS A 88 -7.87 0.79 7.04
CA LYS A 88 -7.91 1.90 7.98
C LYS A 88 -7.61 1.41 9.40
N ARG A 89 -6.65 2.04 10.08
CA ARG A 89 -6.41 1.76 11.50
C ARG A 89 -7.65 2.13 12.30
N GLY A 90 -8.15 1.19 13.10
CA GLY A 90 -9.30 1.43 13.96
C GLY A 90 -9.07 2.61 14.91
N GLY A 91 -10.03 3.53 14.95
CA GLY A 91 -9.96 4.78 15.73
C GLY A 91 -9.78 5.99 14.83
N ASN A 92 -10.40 7.11 15.19
CA ASN A 92 -10.36 8.38 14.45
C ASN A 92 -8.93 8.95 14.42
N ASP A 93 -8.03 8.39 13.63
CA ASP A 93 -6.72 9.01 13.33
C ASP A 93 -6.87 10.07 12.23
N ARG A 94 -7.97 10.84 12.35
CA ARG A 94 -8.27 12.03 11.57
C ARG A 94 -7.76 13.20 12.34
N THR A 95 -6.60 13.70 11.94
CA THR A 95 -6.04 14.93 12.52
C THR A 95 -6.32 16.09 11.56
N ASN A 96 -7.06 17.07 12.06
CA ASN A 96 -7.22 18.37 11.41
C ASN A 96 -6.07 19.27 11.93
N ASP A 97 -4.85 19.09 11.40
CA ASP A 97 -3.66 19.92 11.66
C ASP A 97 -3.18 20.01 13.12
N GLU A 98 -1.97 19.57 13.49
CA GLU A 98 -0.77 20.43 13.42
C GLU A 98 0.55 19.65 13.21
N HIS A 99 0.52 18.31 13.19
CA HIS A 99 1.72 17.48 13.16
C HIS A 99 2.13 16.98 11.76
N ILE A 100 1.53 17.49 10.68
CA ILE A 100 1.70 16.95 9.32
C ILE A 100 3.17 17.04 8.83
N LEU A 101 3.98 17.96 9.36
CA LEU A 101 5.33 18.22 8.82
C LEU A 101 6.44 17.30 9.34
N THR A 102 6.15 16.40 10.29
CA THR A 102 7.16 15.42 10.73
C THR A 102 7.43 14.42 9.59
N GLY A 103 8.71 14.08 9.37
CA GLY A 103 9.09 13.09 8.36
C GLY A 103 9.31 13.61 6.91
N TYR A 104 9.00 14.86 6.57
CA TYR A 104 9.29 15.41 5.24
C TYR A 104 10.70 16.00 5.12
N THR A 105 11.33 15.85 3.95
CA THR A 105 12.56 16.59 3.62
C THR A 105 12.31 18.09 3.57
N ILE A 106 13.36 18.91 3.71
CA ILE A 106 13.23 20.39 3.66
C ILE A 106 12.52 20.86 2.39
N ARG A 107 12.81 20.24 1.24
CA ARG A 107 12.18 20.58 -0.04
C ARG A 107 10.69 20.24 -0.05
N GLN A 108 10.34 19.03 0.38
CA GLN A 108 8.93 18.61 0.48
C GLN A 108 8.15 19.48 1.47
N LYS A 109 8.77 19.89 2.58
CA LYS A 109 8.14 20.81 3.54
C LYS A 109 7.72 22.12 2.88
N ILE A 110 8.56 22.68 2.02
CA ILE A 110 8.22 23.93 1.30
C ILE A 110 7.01 23.71 0.39
N ASP A 111 6.98 22.61 -0.36
CA ASP A 111 5.86 22.27 -1.24
C ASP A 111 4.55 22.04 -0.46
N ILE A 112 4.64 21.36 0.68
CA ILE A 112 3.51 21.12 1.60
C ILE A 112 3.02 22.41 2.24
N GLU A 113 3.90 23.31 2.66
CA GLU A 113 3.53 24.62 3.21
C GLU A 113 2.84 25.49 2.14
N MET A 114 3.32 25.45 0.90
CA MET A 114 2.66 26.14 -0.21
C MET A 114 1.28 25.57 -0.51
N LEU A 115 1.08 24.25 -0.39
CA LEU A 115 -0.22 23.61 -0.53
C LEU A 115 -1.14 23.97 0.63
N ARG A 116 -0.62 23.96 1.86
CA ARG A 116 -1.35 24.33 3.08
C ARG A 116 -1.84 25.77 3.01
N ALA A 117 -1.01 26.70 2.54
CA ALA A 117 -1.38 28.09 2.37
C ALA A 117 -2.50 28.31 1.32
N LYS A 118 -2.65 27.39 0.37
CA LYS A 118 -3.72 27.43 -0.65
C LYS A 118 -4.97 26.65 -0.26
N SER A 119 -4.89 25.81 0.77
CA SER A 119 -6.00 25.00 1.24
C SER A 119 -6.80 25.71 2.31
N SER A 120 -8.14 25.58 2.25
CA SER A 120 -9.03 26.01 3.33
C SER A 120 -9.00 25.01 4.50
N LYS A 121 -8.69 23.74 4.20
CA LYS A 121 -8.74 22.63 5.13
C LYS A 121 -7.73 21.56 4.73
N VAL A 122 -7.15 20.93 5.74
CA VAL A 122 -6.26 19.77 5.60
C VAL A 122 -6.73 18.66 6.52
N VAL A 123 -6.76 17.43 6.02
CA VAL A 123 -7.12 16.24 6.80
C VAL A 123 -6.11 15.14 6.52
N SER A 124 -5.55 14.54 7.57
CA SER A 124 -4.69 13.37 7.44
C SER A 124 -5.39 12.09 7.86
N TYR A 125 -5.07 10.98 7.19
CA TYR A 125 -5.63 9.65 7.37
C TYR A 125 -4.49 8.65 7.54
N GLY A 126 -4.54 7.84 8.59
CA GLY A 126 -3.61 6.73 8.82
C GLY A 126 -4.18 5.37 8.41
N PHE A 127 -3.39 4.59 7.68
CA PHE A 127 -3.72 3.24 7.23
C PHE A 127 -2.65 2.27 7.73
N GLY A 128 -3.10 1.15 8.30
CA GLY A 128 -2.23 0.22 9.00
C GLY A 128 -1.63 -0.81 8.06
N GLY A 129 -0.32 -1.01 8.16
CA GLY A 129 0.37 -2.12 7.51
C GLY A 129 -0.20 -3.48 7.91
N ARG A 130 -0.58 -4.34 6.95
CA ARG A 130 -0.88 -5.75 7.21
C ARG A 130 0.41 -6.48 7.58
N ARG A 131 0.32 -7.19 8.71
CA ARG A 131 1.21 -8.27 9.22
C ARG A 131 2.46 -7.85 9.99
N LYS A 132 2.36 -8.13 11.29
CA LYS A 132 3.39 -8.51 12.29
C LYS A 132 4.58 -9.37 11.80
N LEU A 133 4.66 -9.79 10.53
CA LEU A 133 5.65 -10.76 10.06
C LEU A 133 6.53 -10.31 8.88
N MET A 134 6.22 -9.24 8.15
CA MET A 134 6.96 -8.93 6.91
C MET A 134 7.89 -7.72 6.95
N ASN A 135 7.72 -6.77 7.87
CA ASN A 135 8.81 -5.86 8.20
C ASN A 135 8.52 -5.07 9.49
N PRO A 136 9.36 -5.18 10.54
CA PRO A 136 9.20 -4.39 11.78
C PRO A 136 9.50 -2.89 11.58
N LEU A 137 9.95 -2.47 10.40
CA LEU A 137 10.36 -1.10 10.11
C LEU A 137 9.26 -0.20 9.54
N PHE A 138 8.11 -0.75 9.11
CA PHE A 138 7.06 0.03 8.42
C PHE A 138 5.80 0.21 9.29
N GLY A 139 5.42 1.46 9.48
CA GLY A 139 4.31 1.93 10.31
C GLY A 139 3.01 2.13 9.59
N GLY A 140 3.02 2.04 8.26
CA GLY A 140 1.83 2.11 7.43
C GLY A 140 1.78 3.40 6.61
N TRP A 141 0.66 3.59 5.92
CA TRP A 141 0.47 4.69 5.01
C TRP A 141 -0.23 5.86 5.70
N HIS A 142 0.25 7.06 5.41
CA HIS A 142 -0.43 8.29 5.77
C HIS A 142 -0.80 9.04 4.49
N VAL A 143 -2.08 9.36 4.36
CA VAL A 143 -2.61 10.18 3.26
C VAL A 143 -3.03 11.52 3.85
N THR A 144 -2.50 12.61 3.32
CA THR A 144 -2.93 13.97 3.64
C THR A 144 -3.69 14.54 2.46
N ALA A 145 -4.93 14.94 2.71
CA ALA A 145 -5.81 15.57 1.74
C ALA A 145 -5.93 17.07 2.00
N PHE A 146 -5.69 17.87 0.95
CA PHE A 146 -5.80 19.32 0.96
C PHE A 146 -7.07 19.74 0.21
N TYR A 147 -7.88 20.60 0.80
CA TYR A 147 -9.18 21.00 0.27
C TYR A 147 -9.25 22.50 -0.03
N ASP A 148 -10.00 22.88 -1.07
CA ASP A 148 -10.31 24.27 -1.42
C ASP A 148 -11.47 24.84 -0.57
N GLU A 149 -11.79 26.13 -0.73
CA GLU A 149 -12.90 26.77 -0.03
C GLU A 149 -14.28 26.18 -0.38
N GLN A 150 -14.38 25.39 -1.46
CA GLN A 150 -15.60 24.70 -1.88
C GLN A 150 -15.63 23.24 -1.40
N ASP A 151 -14.78 22.86 -0.44
CA ASP A 151 -14.66 21.49 0.08
C ASP A 151 -14.34 20.46 -1.03
N ARG A 152 -13.48 20.82 -2.00
CA ARG A 152 -12.99 19.91 -3.05
C ARG A 152 -11.51 19.63 -2.90
N ILE A 153 -11.09 18.42 -3.29
CA ILE A 153 -9.68 18.02 -3.27
C ILE A 153 -8.86 18.92 -4.19
N ILE A 154 -7.85 19.57 -3.64
CA ILE A 154 -6.78 20.25 -4.40
C ILE A 154 -5.69 19.23 -4.74
N GLN A 155 -5.22 18.51 -3.71
CA GLN A 155 -4.08 17.61 -3.80
C GLN A 155 -4.16 16.54 -2.72
N LEU A 156 -3.69 15.35 -3.05
CA LEU A 156 -3.37 14.29 -2.09
C LEU A 156 -1.85 14.13 -2.00
N VAL A 157 -1.39 13.90 -0.78
CA VAL A 157 0.01 13.56 -0.51
C VAL A 157 0.03 12.28 0.29
N VAL A 158 0.83 11.32 -0.17
CA VAL A 158 0.92 10.00 0.41
C VAL A 158 2.34 9.80 0.92
N ARG A 159 2.47 9.27 2.14
CA ARG A 159 3.76 8.89 2.71
C ARG A 159 3.66 7.54 3.40
N ASN A 160 4.78 6.83 3.42
CA ASN A 160 4.96 5.68 4.29
C ASN A 160 5.71 6.16 5.53
N GLU A 161 5.15 5.98 6.72
CA GLU A 161 5.88 6.26 7.96
C GLU A 161 6.61 5.00 8.42
N PRO A 162 7.92 5.05 8.72
CA PRO A 162 8.54 4.00 9.48
C PRO A 162 7.97 3.94 10.91
N LEU A 163 7.82 2.75 11.51
CA LEU A 163 7.57 2.62 12.96
C LEU A 163 8.84 3.05 13.68
N PHE A 164 9.06 4.35 13.87
CA PHE A 164 9.90 4.77 14.97
C PHE A 164 9.03 4.74 16.22
N ASP A 165 9.33 3.75 17.07
CA ASP A 165 8.80 3.60 18.42
C ASP A 165 9.26 4.82 19.25
N GLU A 166 8.60 5.96 19.08
CA GLU A 166 8.72 7.10 19.99
C GLU A 166 8.02 6.73 21.30
N GLY A 167 8.62 5.84 22.11
CA GLY A 167 7.96 5.41 23.34
C GLY A 167 8.67 4.43 24.28
N ARG A 168 9.89 3.95 23.99
CA ARG A 168 10.65 3.12 24.95
C ARG A 168 12.13 3.50 25.00
N LEU A 169 12.43 4.56 25.75
CA LEU A 169 13.69 4.72 26.47
C LEU A 169 13.39 4.68 27.97
#